data_AF-A0A9Q0Y4D9-F1
#
_entry.id   AF-A0A9Q0Y4D9-F1
#
_cell.length_a   1.000
_cell.length_b   1.000
_cell.length_c   1.000
_cell.angle_alpha   90.00
_cell.angle_beta   90.00
_cell.angle_gamma   90.00
#
_symmetry.space_group_name_H-M   'P 1'
#
loop_
_entity.id
_entity.type
_entity.pdbx_description
1 polymer ?
#
loop_
_entity_poly.entity_id
_entity_poly.type
_entity_poly.pdbx_seq_one_letter_code
_entity_poly.pdbx_strand_id
1 'polypeptide(L)'
;MDRLAILKTITKDGTRPPLDTDVNLENIARDPCCDCYTGADLSALVREASVCALKEEMAMCNTTNRKAGTGQIKIAKKHFEAAFKKVKSSVSKKDQIMYEELRQSLSR
;
A
#
# COMPACT_ATOMS: atom_id res chain seq x y z
N MET A 1 -5.79 -1.15 14.85
CA MET A 1 -6.79 -0.11 14.52
C MET A 1 -6.18 1.02 13.69
N ASP A 2 -4.96 1.49 14.00
CA ASP A 2 -4.36 2.64 13.30
C ASP A 2 -4.04 2.44 11.81
N ARG A 3 -3.62 1.24 11.38
CA ARG A 3 -3.23 0.97 9.99
C ARG A 3 -4.35 1.24 8.98
N LEU A 4 -5.59 0.86 9.31
CA LEU A 4 -6.75 1.11 8.45
C LEU A 4 -7.01 2.61 8.31
N ALA A 5 -6.97 3.35 9.42
CA ALA A 5 -7.14 4.80 9.39
C ALA A 5 -6.04 5.50 8.58
N ILE A 6 -4.79 5.04 8.73
CA ILE A 6 -3.65 5.52 7.93
C ILE A 6 -3.87 5.22 6.45
N LEU A 7 -4.25 3.99 6.08
CA LEU A 7 -4.53 3.62 4.69
C LEU A 7 -5.67 4.45 4.08
N LYS A 8 -6.76 4.65 4.82
CA LYS A 8 -7.86 5.54 4.41
C LYS A 8 -7.37 6.97 4.20
N THR A 9 -6.49 7.47 5.08
CA THR A 9 -5.92 8.82 4.96
C THR A 9 -5.04 8.94 3.72
N ILE A 10 -4.13 7.99 3.50
CA ILE A 10 -3.22 7.95 2.36
C ILE A 10 -4.00 7.85 1.04
N THR A 11 -5.04 7.03 1.01
CA THR A 11 -5.83 6.75 -0.21
C THR A 11 -7.02 7.69 -0.41
N LYS A 12 -7.27 8.61 0.52
CA LYS A 12 -8.52 9.40 0.60
C LYS A 12 -9.75 8.51 0.46
N ASP A 13 -9.85 7.50 1.32
CA ASP A 13 -10.90 6.46 1.31
C ASP A 13 -11.03 5.78 -0.05
N GLY A 14 -9.89 5.48 -0.68
CA GLY A 14 -9.84 4.78 -1.97
C GLY A 14 -10.18 5.63 -3.20
N THR A 15 -10.31 6.94 -3.06
CA THR A 15 -10.56 7.85 -4.18
C THR A 15 -9.28 8.35 -4.85
N ARG A 16 -8.16 8.37 -4.11
CA ARG A 16 -6.89 8.90 -4.59
C ARG A 16 -5.70 8.15 -3.96
N PRO A 17 -5.13 7.14 -4.64
CA PRO A 17 -5.49 6.66 -5.98
C PRO A 17 -6.87 5.96 -6.02
N PRO A 18 -7.57 5.96 -7.17
CA PRO A 18 -8.82 5.22 -7.34
C PRO A 18 -8.60 3.73 -7.14
N LEU A 19 -9.35 3.13 -6.21
CA LEU A 19 -9.34 1.69 -5.97
C LEU A 19 -10.46 1.02 -6.76
N ASP A 20 -10.22 -0.20 -7.20
CA ASP A 20 -11.25 -1.02 -7.81
C ASP A 20 -12.14 -1.65 -6.73
N THR A 21 -13.31 -2.13 -7.14
CA THR A 21 -14.34 -2.73 -6.29
C THR A 21 -13.89 -4.00 -5.57
N ASP A 22 -12.84 -4.66 -6.06
CA ASP A 22 -12.23 -5.84 -5.43
C ASP A 22 -11.25 -5.50 -4.30
N VAL A 23 -10.98 -4.21 -4.06
CA VAL A 23 -10.06 -3.76 -3.02
C VAL A 23 -10.81 -3.42 -1.74
N ASN A 24 -10.46 -4.14 -0.67
CA ASN A 24 -10.91 -3.83 0.69
C ASN A 24 -9.72 -3.39 1.55
N LEU A 25 -9.69 -2.11 1.94
CA LEU A 25 -8.64 -1.53 2.77
C LEU A 25 -8.53 -2.18 4.16
N GLU A 26 -9.63 -2.70 4.71
CA GLU A 26 -9.60 -3.43 5.98
C GLU A 26 -8.85 -4.76 5.83
N ASN A 27 -9.07 -5.48 4.73
CA ASN A 27 -8.34 -6.71 4.44
C ASN A 27 -6.84 -6.43 4.22
N ILE A 28 -6.49 -5.35 3.51
CA ILE A 28 -5.10 -4.92 3.33
C ILE A 28 -4.47 -4.56 4.68
N ALA A 29 -5.18 -3.84 5.55
CA ALA A 29 -4.66 -3.44 6.86
C ALA A 29 -4.39 -4.63 7.80
N ARG A 30 -5.16 -5.72 7.64
CA ARG A 30 -5.05 -6.97 8.40
C ARG A 30 -4.09 -7.98 7.78
N ASP A 31 -3.52 -7.69 6.61
CA ASP A 31 -2.58 -8.58 5.96
C ASP A 31 -1.31 -8.75 6.84
N PRO A 32 -0.81 -9.98 7.05
CA PRO A 32 0.39 -10.22 7.85
C PRO A 32 1.64 -9.48 7.35
N CYS A 33 1.72 -9.17 6.05
CA CYS A 33 2.81 -8.36 5.51
C CYS A 33 2.83 -6.93 6.08
N CYS A 34 1.71 -6.42 6.58
CA CYS A 34 1.60 -5.10 7.18
C CYS A 34 1.95 -5.05 8.68
N ASP A 35 2.25 -6.16 9.35
CA ASP A 35 2.40 -6.17 10.81
C ASP A 35 3.56 -5.31 11.31
N CYS A 36 4.60 -5.13 10.49
CA CYS A 36 5.74 -4.29 10.81
C CYS A 36 5.76 -2.97 10.02
N TYR A 37 4.68 -2.63 9.30
CA TYR A 37 4.65 -1.43 8.47
C TYR A 37 4.34 -0.18 9.31
N THR A 38 5.17 0.84 9.12
CA THR A 38 4.91 2.21 9.56
C THR A 38 3.99 2.94 8.57
N GLY A 39 3.57 4.17 8.90
CA GLY A 39 2.84 5.02 7.95
C GLY A 39 3.60 5.30 6.65
N ALA A 40 4.94 5.34 6.71
CA ALA A 40 5.78 5.49 5.53
C ALA A 40 5.78 4.21 4.66
N ASP A 41 5.81 3.03 5.28
CA ASP A 41 5.74 1.75 4.57
C ASP A 41 4.37 1.55 3.91
N LEU A 42 3.28 1.92 4.60
CA LEU A 42 1.93 1.92 4.02
C LEU A 42 1.81 2.89 2.84
N SER A 43 2.46 4.06 2.93
CA SER A 43 2.52 5.02 1.82
C SER A 43 3.31 4.45 0.64
N ALA A 44 4.42 3.78 0.90
CA ALA A 44 5.22 3.09 -0.11
C ALA A 44 4.45 1.94 -0.76
N LEU A 45 3.65 1.18 0.01
CA LEU A 45 2.78 0.11 -0.48
C LEU A 45 1.75 0.65 -1.49
N VAL A 46 0.99 1.69 -1.11
CA VAL A 46 -0.01 2.31 -2.00
C VAL A 46 0.65 2.86 -3.27
N ARG A 47 1.82 3.49 -3.12
CA ARG A 47 2.58 4.03 -4.25
C ARG A 47 3.06 2.93 -5.20
N GLU A 48 3.61 1.83 -4.67
CA GLU A 48 4.06 0.70 -5.50
C GLU A 48 2.88 0.01 -6.19
N ALA A 49 1.75 -0.16 -5.50
CA ALA A 49 0.52 -0.68 -6.10
C ALA A 49 0.04 0.22 -7.26
N SER A 50 0.12 1.54 -7.10
CA SER A 50 -0.19 2.52 -8.15
C SER A 50 0.73 2.36 -9.37
N VAL A 51 2.03 2.18 -9.14
CA VAL A 51 3.02 1.96 -10.20
C VAL A 51 2.78 0.63 -10.91
N CYS A 52 2.41 -0.43 -10.18
CA CYS A 52 2.01 -1.71 -10.76
C CYS A 52 0.80 -1.56 -11.69
N ALA A 53 -0.25 -0.84 -11.25
CA ALA A 53 -1.42 -0.57 -12.08
C ALA A 53 -1.08 0.24 -13.34
N LEU A 54 -0.23 1.26 -13.20
CA LEU A 54 0.22 2.09 -14.32
C LEU A 54 1.02 1.29 -15.35
N LYS A 55 1.94 0.43 -14.89
CA LYS A 55 2.74 -0.43 -15.78
C LYS A 55 1.88 -1.42 -16.55
N GLU A 56 0.85 -1.98 -15.90
CA GLU A 56 -0.10 -2.87 -16.55
C GLU A 56 -0.86 -2.14 -17.68
N GLU A 57 -1.41 -0.96 -17.39
CA GLU A 57 -2.14 -0.18 -18.40
C GLU A 57 -1.23 0.23 -19.58
N MET A 58 0.00 0.67 -19.31
CA MET A 58 0.97 0.99 -20.37
C MET A 58 1.25 -0.23 -21.28
N ALA A 59 1.37 -1.43 -20.70
CA ALA A 59 1.56 -2.65 -21.46
C ALA A 59 0.33 -2.98 -22.33
N MET A 60 -0.88 -2.83 -21.78
CA MET A 60 -2.13 -3.07 -22.51
C MET A 60 -2.34 -2.09 -23.67
N CYS A 61 -2.06 -0.80 -23.47
CA CYS A 61 -2.13 0.21 -24.52
C CYS A 61 -1.18 -0.11 -25.69
N ASN A 62 0.05 -0.55 -25.40
CA ASN A 62 1.02 -0.94 -26.43
C ASN A 62 0.54 -2.13 -27.26
N THR A 63 -0.14 -3.11 -26.64
CA THR A 63 -0.67 -4.29 -27.35
C THR A 63 -1.94 -3.99 -28.14
N THR A 64 -2.81 -3.10 -27.62
CA THR A 64 -4.15 -2.86 -28.19
C THR A 64 -4.23 -1.63 -29.09
N ASN A 65 -3.12 -0.92 -29.31
CA ASN A 65 -3.04 0.34 -30.06
C ASN A 65 -4.08 1.37 -29.58
N ARG A 66 -4.45 1.31 -28.30
CA ARG A 66 -5.36 2.26 -27.65
C ARG A 66 -4.55 3.46 -27.14
N LYS A 67 -5.15 4.64 -27.21
CA LYS A 67 -4.54 5.86 -26.64
C LYS A 67 -4.40 5.71 -25.13
N ALA A 68 -3.15 5.65 -24.66
CA ALA A 68 -2.80 5.73 -23.26
C ALA A 68 -3.41 7.02 -22.64
N GLY A 69 -4.15 6.88 -21.54
CA GLY A 69 -4.71 8.01 -20.78
C GLY A 69 -6.19 8.34 -21.03
N THR A 70 -6.95 7.47 -21.71
CA THR A 70 -8.40 7.68 -21.89
C THR A 70 -9.25 7.11 -20.75
N GLY A 71 -8.70 6.22 -19.92
CA GLY A 71 -9.36 5.63 -18.75
C GLY A 71 -8.75 6.06 -17.42
N GLN A 72 -9.58 6.15 -16.38
CA GLN A 72 -9.10 6.30 -15.00
C GLN A 72 -8.47 4.97 -14.57
N ILE A 73 -7.15 4.96 -14.35
CA ILE A 73 -6.43 3.78 -13.86
C ILE A 73 -6.91 3.49 -12.44
N LYS A 74 -7.46 2.30 -12.24
CA LYS A 74 -7.88 1.80 -10.92
C LYS A 74 -6.88 0.78 -10.40
N ILE A 75 -6.65 0.83 -9.10
CA ILE A 75 -5.80 -0.14 -8.42
C ILE A 75 -6.69 -1.29 -7.96
N ALA A 76 -6.51 -2.47 -8.57
CA ALA A 76 -7.12 -3.72 -8.15
C ALA A 76 -6.28 -4.47 -7.09
N LYS A 77 -6.86 -5.50 -6.47
CA LYS A 77 -6.21 -6.30 -5.42
C LYS A 77 -4.88 -6.90 -5.87
N LYS A 78 -4.80 -7.40 -7.11
CA LYS A 78 -3.56 -7.95 -7.70
C LYS A 78 -2.36 -6.99 -7.65
N HIS A 79 -2.61 -5.68 -7.71
CA HIS A 79 -1.55 -4.69 -7.65
C HIS A 79 -1.01 -4.53 -6.23
N PHE A 80 -1.86 -4.65 -5.20
CA PHE A 80 -1.41 -4.73 -3.81
C PHE A 80 -0.62 -6.01 -3.55
N GLU A 81 -1.06 -7.15 -4.06
CA GLU A 81 -0.32 -8.43 -3.96
C GLU A 81 1.08 -8.33 -4.61
N ALA A 82 1.19 -7.63 -5.75
CA ALA A 82 2.48 -7.36 -6.37
C ALA A 82 3.33 -6.37 -5.56
N ALA A 83 2.71 -5.37 -4.95
CA ALA A 83 3.38 -4.38 -4.11
C ALA A 83 3.94 -5.00 -2.82
N PHE A 84 3.20 -5.90 -2.17
CA PHE A 84 3.66 -6.62 -0.98
C PHE A 84 4.94 -7.43 -1.21
N LYS A 85 5.14 -7.95 -2.43
CA LYS A 85 6.37 -8.67 -2.79
C LYS A 85 7.59 -7.75 -2.92
N LYS A 86 7.40 -6.45 -3.08
CA LYS A 86 8.46 -5.46 -3.34
C LYS A 86 8.74 -4.56 -2.15
N VAL A 87 7.68 -4.16 -1.43
CA VAL A 87 7.79 -3.27 -0.28
C VAL A 87 8.21 -4.08 0.94
N LYS A 88 9.33 -3.70 1.54
CA LYS A 88 9.82 -4.24 2.82
C LYS A 88 9.54 -3.22 3.91
N SER A 89 9.36 -3.69 5.15
CA SER A 89 9.28 -2.79 6.30
C SER A 89 10.57 -2.01 6.42
N SER A 90 10.47 -0.69 6.58
CA SER A 90 11.61 0.19 6.83
C SER A 90 12.23 -0.02 8.21
N VAL A 91 11.43 -0.51 9.16
CA VAL A 91 11.88 -0.82 10.52
C VAL A 91 11.98 -2.33 10.69
N SER A 92 13.10 -2.81 11.23
CA SER A 92 13.27 -4.21 11.58
C SER A 92 12.46 -4.57 12.82
N LYS A 93 12.06 -5.84 12.95
CA LYS A 93 11.41 -6.36 14.17
C LYS A 93 12.25 -6.12 15.43
N LYS A 94 13.59 -6.19 15.31
CA LYS A 94 14.52 -5.92 16.42
C LYS A 94 14.46 -4.47 16.86
N ASP A 95 14.44 -3.54 15.92
CA ASP A 95 14.38 -2.11 16.20
C ASP A 95 13.04 -1.74 16.83
N GLN A 96 11.93 -2.33 16.34
CA GLN A 96 10.60 -2.15 16.95
C GLN A 96 10.59 -2.53 18.42
N ILE A 97 11.12 -3.71 18.77
CA ILE A 97 11.20 -4.17 20.17
C ILE A 97 12.05 -3.21 21.00
N MET A 98 13.22 -2.80 20.50
CA MET A 98 14.11 -1.89 21.23
C MET A 98 13.48 -0.50 21.47
N TYR A 99 12.78 0.05 20.48
CA TYR A 99 12.05 1.32 20.65
C TYR A 99 10.86 1.18 21.61
N GLU A 100 10.18 0.04 21.63
CA GLU A 100 9.07 -0.22 22.54
C GLU A 100 9.56 -0.36 23.99
N GLU A 101 10.65 -1.09 24.22
CA GLU A 101 11.32 -1.20 25.52
C GLU A 101 11.82 0.18 26.01
N LEU A 102 12.45 0.96 25.12
CA LEU A 102 12.88 2.31 25.43
C LEU A 102 11.69 3.22 25.79
N ARG A 103 10.58 3.17 25.04
CA ARG A 103 9.35 3.90 25.36
C ARG A 103 8.79 3.52 26.73
N GLN A 104 8.75 2.23 27.05
CA GLN A 104 8.26 1.77 28.36
C GLN A 104 9.14 2.27 29.49
N SER A 105 10.47 2.22 29.33
CA SER A 105 11.44 2.71 30.30
C SER A 105 11.35 4.21 30.55
N LEU A 106 11.12 5.01 29.50
CA LEU A 106 10.96 6.47 29.57
C LEU A 106 9.57 6.94 30.00
N SER A 107 8.59 6.04 30.05
CA SER A 107 7.22 6.34 30.51
C SER A 107 7.02 6.20 32.02
N ARG A 108 8.11 6.05 32.79
CA ARG A 108 8.14 5.98 34.25
C ARG A 108 8.41 7.32 34.91
#